data_AF-A0AAF0FUY6-F1
#
_entry.id   AF-A0AAF0FUY6-F1
#
_cell.length_a   1.000
_cell.length_b   1.000
_cell.length_c   1.000
_cell.angle_alpha   90.00
_cell.angle_beta   90.00
_cell.angle_gamma   90.00
#
_symmetry.space_group_name_H-M   'P 1'
#
loop_
_entity.id
_entity.type
_entity.pdbx_description
1 polymer ?
#
loop_
_entity_poly.entity_id
_entity_poly.type
_entity_poly.pdbx_seq_one_letter_code
_entity_poly.pdbx_strand_id
1 'polypeptide(L)'
;MDIIEQGFEKILAEIEEQKSKKEEFSKEILAEKTALLERMGQKAAPLAKTLGINILVQAKIDAHGELFEKVFTDKKMFILGKTEPMPYRPDDMTKKVDNQFCVLSEDGRFYEIMYSNTETITDAYTQEIKPKEALDIYGTEIIFMLYKAFQQYLTEERELVSALEKTIVFIFSDKKE
;
A
#
# COMPACT_ATOMS: atom_id res chain seq x y z
N MET A 1 -46.76 -25.53 24.81
CA MET A 1 -45.48 -25.45 24.09
C MET A 1 -44.52 -26.38 24.80
N ASP A 2 -43.94 -27.31 24.07
CA ASP A 2 -43.09 -28.38 24.62
C ASP A 2 -41.80 -27.79 25.22
N ILE A 3 -41.24 -28.41 26.26
CA ILE A 3 -39.93 -28.03 26.84
C ILE A 3 -38.85 -28.10 25.75
N ILE A 4 -38.99 -29.03 24.81
CA ILE A 4 -38.09 -29.17 23.67
C ILE A 4 -38.19 -27.95 22.74
N GLU A 5 -39.39 -27.47 22.45
CA GLU A 5 -39.61 -26.27 21.60
C GLU A 5 -39.03 -25.01 22.26
N GLN A 6 -39.24 -24.82 23.57
CA GLN A 6 -38.66 -23.70 24.31
C GLN A 6 -37.14 -23.76 24.39
N GLY A 7 -36.58 -24.97 24.55
CA GLY A 7 -35.13 -25.18 24.51
C GLY A 7 -34.55 -24.84 23.14
N PHE A 8 -35.24 -25.22 22.07
CA PHE A 8 -34.83 -24.93 20.70
C PHE A 8 -34.87 -23.43 20.37
N GLU A 9 -35.93 -22.72 20.80
CA GLU A 9 -36.02 -21.26 20.63
C GLU A 9 -34.90 -20.51 21.38
N LYS A 10 -34.55 -20.93 22.60
CA LYS A 10 -33.43 -20.33 23.34
C LYS A 10 -32.10 -20.52 22.62
N ILE A 11 -31.85 -21.71 22.06
CA ILE A 11 -30.64 -21.99 21.30
C ILE A 11 -30.57 -21.10 20.04
N LEU A 12 -31.69 -20.94 19.33
CA LEU A 12 -31.74 -20.06 18.16
C LEU A 12 -31.46 -18.60 18.52
N ALA A 13 -32.07 -18.10 19.61
CA ALA A 13 -31.83 -16.74 20.10
C ALA A 13 -30.35 -16.52 20.48
N GLU A 14 -29.72 -17.50 21.14
CA GLU A 14 -28.31 -17.41 21.53
C GLU A 14 -27.39 -17.47 20.29
N ILE A 15 -27.71 -18.27 19.28
CA ILE A 15 -26.97 -18.30 18.01
C ILE A 15 -27.05 -16.94 17.30
N GLU A 16 -28.22 -16.31 17.26
CA GLU A 16 -28.39 -14.98 16.66
C GLU A 16 -27.62 -13.90 17.43
N GLU A 17 -27.65 -13.93 18.76
CA GLU A 17 -26.87 -13.01 19.59
C GLU A 17 -25.36 -13.16 19.34
N GLN A 18 -24.85 -14.39 19.26
CA GLN A 18 -23.44 -14.65 18.99
C GLN A 18 -23.03 -14.22 17.57
N LYS A 19 -23.91 -14.39 16.57
CA LYS A 19 -23.69 -13.86 15.22
C LYS A 19 -23.60 -12.33 15.22
N SER A 20 -24.52 -11.66 15.91
CA SER A 20 -24.51 -10.20 16.05
C SER A 20 -23.20 -9.70 16.70
N LYS A 21 -22.79 -10.31 17.82
CA LYS A 21 -21.51 -9.99 18.50
C LYS A 21 -20.29 -10.23 17.60
N LYS A 22 -20.29 -11.32 16.82
CA LYS A 22 -19.21 -11.61 15.85
C LYS A 22 -19.12 -10.51 14.78
N GLU A 23 -20.25 -10.05 14.26
CA GLU A 23 -20.28 -8.95 13.29
C GLU A 23 -19.77 -7.64 13.89
N GLU A 24 -20.15 -7.34 15.14
CA GLU A 24 -19.68 -6.17 15.88
C GLU A 24 -18.17 -6.19 16.09
N PHE A 25 -17.61 -7.28 16.64
CA PHE A 25 -16.16 -7.42 16.82
C PHE A 25 -15.39 -7.38 15.49
N SER A 26 -15.95 -7.96 14.43
CA SER A 26 -15.33 -7.89 13.10
C SER A 26 -15.25 -6.45 12.58
N LYS A 27 -16.31 -5.65 12.81
CA LYS A 27 -16.34 -4.23 12.46
C LYS A 27 -15.34 -3.41 13.29
N GLU A 28 -15.24 -3.69 14.58
CA GLU A 28 -14.30 -3.01 15.48
C GLU A 28 -12.84 -3.29 15.08
N ILE A 29 -12.50 -4.56 14.81
CA ILE A 29 -11.16 -4.94 14.34
C ILE A 29 -10.83 -4.23 13.01
N LEU A 30 -11.79 -4.15 12.08
CA LEU A 30 -11.59 -3.46 10.81
C LEU A 30 -11.41 -1.95 11.02
N ALA A 31 -12.17 -1.34 11.93
CA ALA A 31 -12.04 0.08 12.27
C ALA A 31 -10.66 0.39 12.85
N GLU A 32 -10.18 -0.41 13.80
CA GLU A 32 -8.85 -0.23 14.40
C GLU A 32 -7.72 -0.44 13.38
N LYS A 33 -7.84 -1.44 12.51
CA LYS A 33 -6.87 -1.65 11.41
C LYS A 33 -6.86 -0.49 10.43
N THR A 34 -8.02 0.04 10.09
CA THR A 34 -8.17 1.21 9.20
C THR A 34 -7.50 2.44 9.81
N ALA A 35 -7.81 2.72 11.08
CA ALA A 35 -7.23 3.85 11.80
C ALA A 35 -5.71 3.70 11.97
N LEU A 36 -5.22 2.47 12.18
CA LEU A 36 -3.79 2.19 12.22
C LEU A 36 -3.11 2.49 10.88
N LEU A 37 -3.66 1.98 9.77
CA LEU A 37 -3.11 2.20 8.44
C LEU A 37 -3.08 3.69 8.09
N GLU A 38 -4.14 4.42 8.41
CA GLU A 38 -4.20 5.87 8.22
C GLU A 38 -3.09 6.59 8.99
N ARG A 39 -2.93 6.30 10.30
CA ARG A 39 -1.86 6.87 11.12
C ARG A 39 -0.48 6.53 10.58
N MET A 40 -0.29 5.31 10.08
CA MET A 40 0.98 4.89 9.48
C MET A 40 1.25 5.65 8.18
N GLY A 41 0.26 5.79 7.30
CA GLY A 41 0.37 6.56 6.06
C GLY A 41 0.77 8.02 6.32
N GLN A 42 0.16 8.67 7.31
CA GLN A 42 0.52 10.04 7.70
C GLN A 42 1.95 10.16 8.23
N LYS A 43 2.39 9.20 9.06
CA LYS A 43 3.78 9.17 9.55
C LYS A 43 4.80 8.85 8.46
N ALA A 44 4.38 8.17 7.41
CA ALA A 44 5.20 7.73 6.29
C ALA A 44 5.35 8.76 5.18
N ALA A 45 4.47 9.75 5.11
CA ALA A 45 4.49 10.81 4.11
C ALA A 45 5.89 11.46 3.93
N PRO A 46 6.63 11.87 5.00
CA PRO A 46 7.96 12.45 4.85
C PRO A 46 9.00 11.47 4.29
N LEU A 47 8.86 10.18 4.60
CA LEU A 47 9.74 9.14 4.08
C LEU A 47 9.45 8.86 2.61
N ALA A 48 8.18 8.81 2.21
CA ALA A 48 7.79 8.66 0.82
C ALA A 48 8.34 9.82 -0.04
N LYS A 49 8.37 11.05 0.49
CA LYS A 49 9.02 12.19 -0.17
C LYS A 49 10.51 11.98 -0.42
N THR A 50 11.19 11.30 0.49
CA THR A 50 12.65 11.13 0.44
C THR A 50 13.02 9.90 -0.41
N LEU A 51 12.42 8.75 -0.09
CA LEU A 51 12.79 7.43 -0.58
C LEU A 51 11.80 6.85 -1.60
N GLY A 52 10.62 7.43 -1.71
CA GLY A 52 9.64 7.01 -2.70
C GLY A 52 10.12 7.28 -4.12
N ILE A 53 9.45 6.66 -5.08
CA ILE A 53 9.74 6.76 -6.50
C ILE A 53 8.62 7.49 -7.23
N ASN A 54 8.96 8.19 -8.30
CA ASN A 54 7.96 8.69 -9.24
C ASN A 54 7.47 7.49 -10.08
N ILE A 55 6.15 7.31 -10.12
CA ILE A 55 5.52 6.15 -10.77
C ILE A 55 5.28 6.47 -12.25
N LEU A 56 5.46 5.49 -13.13
CA LEU A 56 5.19 5.67 -14.56
C LEU A 56 3.68 5.86 -14.79
N VAL A 57 3.32 6.95 -15.45
CA VAL A 57 1.92 7.24 -15.84
C VAL A 57 1.68 6.82 -17.28
N GLN A 58 2.64 7.10 -18.15
CA GLN A 58 2.54 6.78 -19.57
C GLN A 58 3.92 6.59 -20.19
N ALA A 59 4.03 5.68 -21.14
CA ALA A 59 5.17 5.58 -22.05
C ALA A 59 4.73 4.99 -23.38
N LYS A 60 5.45 5.33 -24.45
CA LYS A 60 5.37 4.61 -25.72
C LYS A 60 6.32 3.43 -25.69
N ILE A 61 5.99 2.39 -26.45
CA ILE A 61 6.77 1.16 -26.61
C ILE A 61 7.26 1.10 -28.05
N ASP A 62 8.56 0.88 -28.23
CA ASP A 62 9.15 0.71 -29.55
C ASP A 62 9.05 -0.73 -30.07
N ALA A 63 9.55 -0.98 -31.28
CA ALA A 63 9.53 -2.32 -31.90
C ALA A 63 10.38 -3.36 -31.14
N HIS A 64 11.25 -2.94 -30.23
CA HIS A 64 12.08 -3.81 -29.39
C HIS A 64 11.46 -4.03 -27.99
N GLY A 65 10.33 -3.40 -27.69
CA GLY A 65 9.69 -3.45 -26.38
C GLY A 65 10.25 -2.43 -25.39
N GLU A 66 11.11 -1.51 -25.82
CA GLU A 66 11.69 -0.49 -24.94
C GLU A 66 10.74 0.69 -24.77
N LEU A 67 10.67 1.19 -23.52
CA LEU A 67 9.84 2.32 -23.16
C LEU A 67 10.55 3.64 -23.51
N PHE A 68 9.88 4.52 -24.26
CA PHE A 68 10.32 5.87 -24.59
C PHE A 68 9.20 6.90 -24.34
N GLU A 69 9.56 8.19 -24.35
CA GLU A 69 8.62 9.29 -24.00
C GLU A 69 7.89 9.03 -22.67
N LYS A 70 8.66 8.75 -21.62
CA LYS A 70 8.13 8.39 -20.30
C LYS A 70 7.59 9.61 -19.56
N VAL A 71 6.36 9.51 -19.09
CA VAL A 71 5.71 10.47 -18.19
C VAL A 71 5.56 9.82 -16.83
N PHE A 72 6.03 10.50 -15.79
CA PHE A 72 5.97 10.02 -14.41
C PHE A 72 5.06 10.91 -13.55
N THR A 73 4.62 10.39 -12.41
CA THR A 73 3.88 11.17 -11.41
C THR A 73 4.77 12.28 -10.83
N ASP A 74 4.20 13.44 -10.52
CA ASP A 74 4.93 14.51 -9.84
C ASP A 74 5.30 14.15 -8.40
N LYS A 75 4.42 13.38 -7.75
CA LYS A 75 4.59 12.92 -6.37
C LYS A 75 5.38 11.62 -6.32
N LYS A 76 6.25 11.49 -5.32
CA LYS A 76 6.90 10.22 -4.99
C LYS A 76 5.97 9.32 -4.18
N MET A 77 6.10 8.02 -4.41
CA MET A 77 5.23 7.03 -3.81
C MET A 77 6.01 5.77 -3.40
N PHE A 78 5.54 5.10 -2.36
CA PHE A 78 5.91 3.72 -2.04
C PHE A 78 4.90 2.76 -2.65
N ILE A 79 5.38 1.71 -3.31
CA ILE A 79 4.54 0.60 -3.72
C ILE A 79 4.36 -0.33 -2.52
N LEU A 80 3.11 -0.53 -2.10
CA LEU A 80 2.77 -1.30 -0.90
C LEU A 80 2.33 -2.72 -1.22
N GLY A 81 1.67 -2.94 -2.35
CA GLY A 81 1.15 -4.25 -2.69
C GLY A 81 0.62 -4.33 -4.10
N LYS A 82 0.48 -5.57 -4.58
CA LYS A 82 -0.17 -5.92 -5.83
C LYS A 82 -1.39 -6.78 -5.50
N THR A 83 -2.43 -6.67 -6.31
CA THR A 83 -3.60 -7.55 -6.24
C THR A 83 -3.86 -8.19 -7.60
N GLU A 84 -4.84 -9.10 -7.66
CA GLU A 84 -5.36 -9.58 -8.92
C GLU A 84 -6.03 -8.41 -9.67
N PRO A 85 -5.56 -8.06 -10.88
CA PRO A 85 -6.07 -6.89 -11.57
C PRO A 85 -7.56 -7.01 -11.88
N MET A 86 -8.28 -5.90 -11.73
CA MET A 86 -9.64 -5.76 -12.25
C MET A 86 -9.64 -6.02 -13.76
N PRO A 87 -10.73 -6.58 -14.33
CA PRO A 87 -10.75 -6.94 -15.74
C PRO A 87 -10.57 -5.71 -16.66
N TYR A 88 -11.09 -4.55 -16.24
CA TYR A 88 -11.04 -3.31 -17.00
C TYR A 88 -10.87 -2.09 -16.09
N ARG A 89 -10.35 -1.00 -16.66
CA ARG A 89 -10.18 0.25 -15.93
C ARG A 89 -11.55 0.92 -15.63
N PRO A 90 -11.70 1.55 -14.46
CA PRO A 90 -12.93 2.28 -14.11
C PRO A 90 -13.24 3.48 -15.02
N ASP A 91 -12.22 4.12 -15.59
CA ASP A 91 -12.38 5.28 -16.47
C ASP A 91 -12.59 4.91 -17.94
N ASP A 92 -12.13 3.73 -18.36
CA ASP A 92 -12.25 3.24 -19.73
C ASP A 92 -12.36 1.71 -19.75
N MET A 93 -13.59 1.23 -19.97
CA MET A 93 -13.90 -0.20 -20.03
C MET A 93 -13.29 -0.92 -21.26
N THR A 94 -12.74 -0.19 -22.23
CA THR A 94 -12.02 -0.78 -23.36
C THR A 94 -10.58 -1.15 -23.01
N LYS A 95 -10.06 -0.63 -21.90
CA LYS A 95 -8.70 -0.88 -21.43
C LYS A 95 -8.67 -1.96 -20.36
N LYS A 96 -8.05 -3.08 -20.70
CA LYS A 96 -7.77 -4.18 -19.77
C LYS A 96 -6.71 -3.75 -18.76
N VAL A 97 -6.88 -4.09 -17.48
CA VAL A 97 -5.82 -3.88 -16.48
C VAL A 97 -4.89 -5.09 -16.48
N ASP A 98 -3.61 -4.86 -16.72
CA ASP A 98 -2.57 -5.90 -16.65
C ASP A 98 -1.91 -5.96 -15.28
N ASN A 99 -1.77 -4.80 -14.61
CA ASN A 99 -1.22 -4.73 -13.26
C ASN A 99 -1.96 -3.69 -12.41
N GLN A 100 -2.21 -4.01 -11.15
CA GLN A 100 -2.90 -3.15 -10.21
C GLN A 100 -2.14 -3.11 -8.88
N PHE A 101 -1.81 -1.91 -8.43
CA PHE A 101 -0.96 -1.67 -7.26
C PHE A 101 -1.58 -0.69 -6.27
N CYS A 102 -1.40 -0.98 -4.99
CA CYS A 102 -1.62 -0.02 -3.92
C CYS A 102 -0.32 0.74 -3.66
N VAL A 103 -0.41 2.06 -3.64
CA VAL A 103 0.72 2.93 -3.39
C VAL A 103 0.39 3.97 -2.32
N LEU A 104 1.41 4.39 -1.57
CA LEU A 104 1.32 5.49 -0.61
C LEU A 104 2.14 6.67 -1.13
N SER A 105 1.48 7.81 -1.29
CA SER A 105 2.08 9.06 -1.76
C SER A 105 2.75 9.85 -0.63
N GLU A 106 3.64 10.76 -0.99
CA GLU A 106 4.35 11.68 -0.10
C GLU A 106 3.47 12.68 0.67
N ASP A 107 2.17 12.72 0.40
CA ASP A 107 1.15 13.45 1.17
C ASP A 107 0.37 12.55 2.15
N GLY A 108 0.77 11.30 2.30
CA GLY A 108 0.17 10.34 3.23
C GLY A 108 -1.14 9.73 2.75
N ARG A 109 -1.49 9.93 1.47
CA ARG A 109 -2.69 9.38 0.84
C ARG A 109 -2.40 8.09 0.09
N PHE A 110 -3.37 7.18 0.10
CA PHE A 110 -3.29 5.93 -0.62
C PHE A 110 -3.89 6.10 -2.01
N TYR A 111 -3.23 5.51 -3.00
CA TYR A 111 -3.72 5.49 -4.37
C TYR A 111 -3.69 4.06 -4.89
N GLU A 112 -4.64 3.77 -5.76
CA GLU A 112 -4.65 2.62 -6.63
C GLU A 112 -4.13 3.02 -8.00
N ILE A 113 -3.17 2.26 -8.53
CA ILE A 113 -2.63 2.45 -9.86
C ILE A 113 -2.91 1.20 -10.69
N MET A 114 -3.64 1.38 -11.79
CA MET A 114 -4.02 0.34 -12.73
C MET A 114 -3.33 0.57 -14.08
N TYR A 115 -2.40 -0.30 -14.45
CA TYR A 115 -1.69 -0.26 -15.72
C TYR A 115 -2.42 -1.05 -16.80
N SER A 116 -2.51 -0.46 -17.98
CA SER A 116 -2.92 -1.10 -19.22
C SER A 116 -1.77 -1.02 -20.20
N ASN A 117 -1.44 -2.15 -20.82
CA ASN A 117 -0.41 -2.26 -21.83
C ASN A 117 -1.04 -2.64 -23.16
N THR A 118 -0.62 -1.93 -24.19
CA THR A 118 -0.85 -2.28 -25.59
C THR A 118 0.50 -2.55 -26.25
N GLU A 119 0.52 -2.93 -27.52
CA GLU A 119 1.78 -3.13 -28.26
C GLU A 119 2.60 -1.83 -28.42
N THR A 120 1.97 -0.66 -28.27
CA THR A 120 2.60 0.65 -28.58
C THR A 120 2.63 1.61 -27.41
N ILE A 121 1.81 1.39 -26.38
CA ILE A 121 1.65 2.31 -25.25
C ILE A 121 1.42 1.50 -23.96
N THR A 122 2.13 1.90 -22.92
CA THR A 122 1.78 1.61 -21.52
C THR A 122 1.17 2.86 -20.93
N ASP A 123 0.01 2.75 -20.30
CA ASP A 123 -0.61 3.85 -19.57
C ASP A 123 -1.24 3.39 -18.26
N ALA A 124 -1.39 4.33 -17.32
CA ALA A 124 -1.89 4.06 -15.99
C ALA A 124 -3.10 4.94 -15.65
N TYR A 125 -4.11 4.33 -15.04
CA TYR A 125 -5.14 5.02 -14.28
C TYR A 125 -4.72 5.11 -12.82
N THR A 126 -4.91 6.27 -12.20
CA THR A 126 -4.60 6.49 -10.78
C THR A 126 -5.82 7.06 -10.07
N GLN A 127 -6.20 6.43 -8.96
CA GLN A 127 -7.34 6.87 -8.15
C GLN A 127 -6.97 6.87 -6.67
N GLU A 128 -7.34 7.94 -5.96
CA GLU A 128 -7.21 7.96 -4.50
C GLU A 128 -8.18 6.96 -3.87
N ILE A 129 -7.68 6.15 -2.95
CA ILE A 129 -8.48 5.17 -2.19
C ILE A 129 -8.36 5.46 -0.70
N LYS A 130 -9.43 5.17 0.04
CA LYS A 130 -9.42 5.29 1.50
C LYS A 130 -8.63 4.14 2.12
N PRO A 131 -8.05 4.30 3.32
CA PRO A 131 -7.34 3.22 4.00
C PRO A 131 -8.18 1.93 4.17
N LYS A 132 -9.49 2.08 4.39
CA LYS A 132 -10.41 0.94 4.45
C LYS A 132 -10.48 0.19 3.11
N GLU A 133 -10.64 0.91 2.01
CA GLU A 133 -10.69 0.34 0.66
C GLU A 133 -9.36 -0.33 0.31
N ALA A 134 -8.23 0.28 0.71
CA ALA A 134 -6.92 -0.34 0.56
C ALA A 134 -6.81 -1.67 1.31
N LEU A 135 -7.32 -1.76 2.54
CA LEU A 135 -7.35 -3.02 3.30
C LEU A 135 -8.29 -4.05 2.69
N ASP A 136 -9.45 -3.61 2.19
CA ASP A 136 -10.44 -4.50 1.58
C ASP A 136 -9.91 -5.12 0.27
N ILE A 137 -9.13 -4.38 -0.52
CA ILE A 137 -8.62 -4.82 -1.83
C ILE A 137 -7.27 -5.54 -1.72
N TYR A 138 -6.36 -5.05 -0.88
CA TYR A 138 -4.96 -5.50 -0.82
C TYR A 138 -4.61 -6.26 0.45
N GLY A 139 -5.57 -6.40 1.38
CA GLY A 139 -5.38 -7.12 2.62
C GLY A 139 -4.52 -6.39 3.65
N THR A 140 -4.26 -7.06 4.78
CA THR A 140 -3.45 -6.51 5.88
C THR A 140 -1.95 -6.48 5.57
N GLU A 141 -1.53 -7.12 4.49
CA GLU A 141 -0.17 -7.21 4.00
C GLU A 141 0.43 -5.82 3.73
N ILE A 142 -0.38 -4.86 3.29
CA ILE A 142 0.08 -3.48 3.04
C ILE A 142 0.55 -2.77 4.32
N ILE A 143 0.00 -3.13 5.49
CA ILE A 143 0.48 -2.63 6.79
C ILE A 143 1.90 -3.14 7.04
N PHE A 144 2.13 -4.42 6.78
CA PHE A 144 3.44 -5.05 6.95
C PHE A 144 4.46 -4.48 5.95
N MET A 145 4.06 -4.27 4.70
CA MET A 145 4.92 -3.68 3.68
C MET A 145 5.33 -2.24 4.04
N LEU A 146 4.40 -1.45 4.56
CA LEU A 146 4.69 -0.11 5.04
C LEU A 146 5.66 -0.14 6.24
N TYR A 147 5.47 -1.07 7.18
CA TYR A 147 6.42 -1.28 8.27
C TYR A 147 7.83 -1.68 7.77
N LYS A 148 7.90 -2.56 6.76
CA LYS A 148 9.17 -2.99 6.17
C LYS A 148 9.91 -1.87 5.46
N ALA A 149 9.21 -0.98 4.76
CA ALA A 149 9.82 0.22 4.17
C ALA A 149 10.53 1.08 5.22
N PHE A 150 9.93 1.26 6.41
CA PHE A 150 10.56 1.99 7.51
C PHE A 150 11.74 1.25 8.12
N GLN A 151 11.63 -0.07 8.27
CA GLN A 151 12.70 -0.89 8.81
C GLN A 151 13.94 -0.83 7.91
N GLN A 152 13.75 -0.89 6.60
CA GLN A 152 14.82 -0.74 5.62
C GLN A 152 15.47 0.64 5.75
N TYR A 153 14.67 1.71 5.77
CA TYR A 153 15.19 3.07 5.92
C TYR A 153 16.04 3.23 7.18
N LEU A 154 15.55 2.76 8.33
CA LEU A 154 16.30 2.83 9.59
C LEU A 154 17.65 2.08 9.51
N THR A 155 17.70 1.00 8.75
CA THR A 155 18.92 0.21 8.55
C THR A 155 19.92 1.00 7.70
N GLU A 156 19.46 1.54 6.56
CA GLU A 156 20.29 2.35 5.66
C GLU A 156 20.88 3.60 6.37
N GLU A 157 20.07 4.30 7.16
CA GLU A 157 20.53 5.46 7.94
C GLU A 157 21.59 5.08 9.00
N ARG A 158 21.43 3.93 9.67
CA ARG A 158 22.44 3.45 10.64
C ARG A 158 23.75 3.10 9.96
N GLU A 159 23.70 2.47 8.80
CA GLU A 159 24.88 2.14 8.01
C GLU A 159 25.61 3.41 7.54
N LEU A 160 24.86 4.41 7.06
CA LEU A 160 25.41 5.71 6.67
C LEU A 160 26.10 6.42 7.83
N VAL A 161 25.45 6.52 8.99
CA VAL A 161 26.03 7.14 10.19
C VAL A 161 27.31 6.41 10.61
N SER A 162 27.29 5.07 10.63
CA SER A 162 28.48 4.28 10.96
C SER A 162 29.63 4.50 9.97
N ALA A 163 29.32 4.63 8.67
CA ALA A 163 30.32 4.95 7.66
C ALA A 163 30.91 6.35 7.88
N LEU A 164 30.08 7.35 8.15
CA LEU A 164 30.51 8.72 8.43
C LEU A 164 31.40 8.81 9.67
N GLU A 165 31.05 8.10 10.75
CA GLU A 165 31.88 8.03 11.96
C GLU A 165 33.29 7.48 11.66
N LYS A 166 33.39 6.41 10.88
CA LYS A 166 34.68 5.83 10.46
C LYS A 166 35.48 6.81 9.61
N THR A 167 34.81 7.51 8.68
CA THR A 167 35.45 8.53 7.84
C THR A 167 35.97 9.71 8.67
N ILE A 168 35.22 10.17 9.67
CA ILE A 168 35.66 11.23 10.59
C ILE A 168 36.92 10.77 11.36
N VAL A 169 36.90 9.56 11.92
CA VAL A 169 38.08 9.00 12.60
C VAL A 169 39.27 8.97 11.65
N PHE A 170 39.10 8.53 10.41
CA PHE A 170 40.18 8.52 9.42
C PHE A 170 40.73 9.92 9.12
N ILE A 171 39.86 10.90 8.81
CA ILE A 171 40.27 12.27 8.45
C ILE A 171 40.98 13.00 9.60
N PHE A 172 40.55 12.78 10.85
CA PHE A 172 41.05 13.54 12.00
C PHE A 172 42.09 12.80 12.84
N SER A 173 42.29 11.49 12.63
CA SER A 173 43.42 10.76 13.23
C SER A 173 44.75 11.16 12.58
N ASP A 174 44.76 11.46 11.28
CA ASP A 174 45.96 11.88 10.53
C ASP A 174 46.41 13.33 10.81
N LYS A 175 45.65 14.11 11.59
CA LYS A 175 46.01 15.49 11.99
C LYS A 175 46.71 15.58 13.35
N LYS A 176 47.09 14.44 13.95
CA LYS A 176 47.74 14.36 15.27
C LYS A 176 49.24 14.00 15.22
N GLU A 177 49.87 13.98 14.06
CA GLU A 177 51.33 14.05 13.91
C GLU A 177 51.78 15.48 13.55
#